data_AF-A0A7Y0AQY8-F1
#
_entry.id   AF-A0A7Y0AQY8-F1
#
_cell.length_a   1.000
_cell.length_b   1.000
_cell.length_c   1.000
_cell.angle_alpha   90.00
_cell.angle_beta   90.00
_cell.angle_gamma   90.00
#
_symmetry.space_group_name_H-M   'P 1'
#
loop_
_entity.id
_entity.type
_entity.pdbx_description
1 polymer ?
#
loop_
_entity_poly.entity_id
_entity_poly.type
_entity_poly.pdbx_seq_one_letter_code
_entity_poly.pdbx_strand_id
1 'polypeptide(L)'
;MKKQLITTFSLLSMITFGQIGINTPNPNPKTGLHISERIDQNSSNPDKLNGLLIQRYTTTERNDINPGEKENGLTIYNKETNCYNVWNWNGSNSTGGWAQFCGEKQGTVIFTDCNTIKVVGVYNIDEPVTNQNVHIDIPVRVTALGSYSYSTVVNGVNFVAQGTFVNIGQQIVSLYPSSLAGTPSTGTYNANISSIGSSGVTCNVPVNFISRATSVLKIVNITGTNYYTGLISGCGYYISGNAAAKTGAWLASAQAKTIAGVASIEIVCVSPTNIADLSDELKTASIVYLNGRSSAESNSGTIAVLNDWYKAGKGIVIDQGDELNETQFAQGLGFYIETGTTSTINIYPNVLPQVLVSPDGYTLPAVTPSSIATQGANAAYVTSTNGVVFGSNGTRRYLYADITSNLGIGNDKGAFIFGDKSGANTDAATYDLWRNIFAWAIHNAPIH
;
A
#
# COMPACT_ATOMS: atom_id res chain seq x y z
N MET A 1 -38.22 56.51 -80.99
CA MET A 1 -39.07 55.33 -81.28
C MET A 1 -38.20 54.35 -82.06
N LYS A 2 -37.97 53.08 -81.75
CA LYS A 2 -38.48 52.05 -80.83
C LYS A 2 -37.31 51.05 -80.72
N LYS A 3 -36.83 50.76 -79.51
CA LYS A 3 -37.07 49.51 -78.76
C LYS A 3 -36.07 48.38 -79.06
N GLN A 4 -35.45 47.95 -77.96
CA GLN A 4 -35.16 46.57 -77.59
C GLN A 4 -33.99 45.89 -78.30
N LEU A 5 -32.83 45.89 -77.63
CA LEU A 5 -32.04 44.66 -77.50
C LEU A 5 -31.04 44.67 -76.34
N ILE A 6 -31.43 45.09 -75.12
CA ILE A 6 -30.64 44.73 -73.93
C ILE A 6 -31.62 44.34 -72.82
N THR A 7 -32.08 43.10 -72.91
CA THR A 7 -32.87 42.41 -71.88
C THR A 7 -32.15 41.11 -71.58
N THR A 8 -30.98 41.17 -70.95
CA THR A 8 -30.37 40.05 -70.20
C THR A 8 -29.10 40.50 -69.48
N PHE A 9 -29.24 41.25 -68.41
CA PHE A 9 -28.39 41.01 -67.24
C PHE A 9 -29.28 41.21 -66.01
N SER A 10 -30.23 40.27 -65.91
CA SER A 10 -31.06 40.07 -64.75
C SER A 10 -30.19 39.82 -63.54
N LEU A 11 -30.58 40.46 -62.44
CA LEU A 11 -30.42 40.04 -61.06
C LEU A 11 -29.73 38.68 -60.88
N LEU A 12 -28.49 38.72 -60.40
CA LEU A 12 -28.02 37.72 -59.45
C LEU A 12 -27.20 38.47 -58.40
N SER A 13 -27.91 39.08 -57.46
CA SER A 13 -27.36 39.42 -56.16
C SER A 13 -27.02 38.11 -55.44
N MET A 14 -25.88 37.52 -55.77
CA MET A 14 -25.28 36.53 -54.91
C MET A 14 -24.76 37.28 -53.68
N ILE A 15 -25.56 37.30 -52.62
CA ILE A 15 -25.04 37.51 -51.27
C ILE A 15 -24.27 36.23 -50.94
N THR A 16 -23.06 36.09 -51.49
CA THR A 16 -22.11 35.11 -50.96
C THR A 16 -21.67 35.67 -49.62
N PHE A 17 -22.13 35.07 -48.52
CA PHE A 17 -21.42 35.19 -47.25
C PHE A 17 -20.03 34.58 -47.48
N GLY A 18 -19.07 35.40 -47.90
CA GLY A 18 -17.70 34.98 -48.10
C GLY A 18 -17.15 34.53 -46.75
N GLN A 19 -16.74 33.26 -46.66
CA GLN A 19 -16.00 32.79 -45.49
C GLN A 19 -14.74 33.65 -45.35
N ILE A 20 -14.55 34.22 -44.16
CA ILE A 20 -13.35 34.99 -43.87
C ILE A 20 -12.28 33.99 -43.42
N GLY A 21 -11.42 33.61 -44.36
CA GLY A 21 -10.15 32.97 -44.03
C GLY A 21 -9.14 34.03 -43.64
N ILE A 22 -8.67 34.03 -42.40
CA ILE A 22 -7.50 34.82 -42.01
C ILE A 22 -6.30 33.89 -42.14
N ASN A 23 -5.37 34.24 -43.03
CA ASN A 23 -4.15 33.49 -43.31
C ASN A 23 -4.38 32.09 -43.96
N THR A 24 -5.45 31.94 -44.74
CA THR A 24 -5.65 30.77 -45.62
C THR A 24 -6.42 31.16 -46.89
N PRO A 25 -5.92 30.80 -48.09
CA PRO A 25 -6.64 31.01 -49.36
C PRO A 25 -7.74 29.97 -49.61
N ASN A 26 -7.77 28.90 -48.81
CA ASN A 26 -8.77 27.84 -48.85
C ASN A 26 -9.45 27.75 -47.48
N PRO A 27 -10.30 28.73 -47.10
CA PRO A 27 -11.11 28.61 -45.89
C PRO A 27 -11.89 27.30 -45.95
N ASN A 28 -11.94 26.58 -44.84
CA ASN A 28 -12.63 25.31 -44.80
C ASN A 28 -14.12 25.58 -45.10
N PRO A 29 -14.72 24.91 -46.11
CA PRO A 29 -16.07 25.20 -46.56
C PRO A 29 -17.14 25.00 -45.47
N LYS A 30 -16.78 24.42 -44.32
CA LYS A 30 -17.66 24.23 -43.16
C LYS A 30 -17.43 25.20 -42.00
N THR A 31 -16.56 26.21 -42.12
CA THR A 31 -16.27 27.13 -41.02
C THR A 31 -16.67 28.58 -41.34
N GLY A 32 -17.25 29.28 -40.35
CA GLY A 32 -17.58 30.71 -40.46
C GLY A 32 -16.38 31.64 -40.23
N LEU A 33 -15.37 31.17 -39.49
CA LEU A 33 -14.07 31.80 -39.27
C LEU A 33 -13.02 30.70 -39.20
N HIS A 34 -12.01 30.75 -40.09
CA HIS A 34 -10.90 29.79 -40.13
C HIS A 34 -9.60 30.51 -39.78
N ILE A 35 -8.99 30.10 -38.66
CA ILE A 35 -7.64 30.53 -38.26
C ILE A 35 -6.74 29.30 -38.49
N SER A 36 -5.92 29.35 -39.54
CA SER A 36 -5.12 28.19 -39.97
C SER A 36 -3.79 28.10 -39.22
N GLU A 37 -3.38 26.87 -39.00
CA GLU A 37 -2.17 26.43 -38.31
C GLU A 37 -0.99 26.11 -39.25
N ARG A 38 -1.01 26.55 -40.52
CA ARG A 38 0.04 26.22 -41.53
C ARG A 38 0.26 27.29 -42.61
N ILE A 39 1.51 27.44 -43.04
CA ILE A 39 1.93 28.27 -44.19
C ILE A 39 1.80 27.52 -45.53
N ASP A 40 1.91 26.18 -45.56
CA ASP A 40 1.84 25.35 -46.79
C ASP A 40 1.34 23.92 -46.49
N GLN A 41 0.47 23.40 -47.36
CA GLN A 41 -0.11 22.05 -47.29
C GLN A 41 0.92 20.95 -47.62
N ASN A 42 2.05 21.33 -48.25
CA ASN A 42 3.04 20.41 -48.84
C ASN A 42 4.46 20.50 -48.24
N SER A 43 4.70 21.30 -47.20
CA SER A 43 6.03 21.49 -46.60
C SER A 43 6.33 20.48 -45.48
N SER A 44 7.58 19.98 -45.40
CA SER A 44 7.94 18.81 -44.58
C SER A 44 8.82 19.08 -43.32
N ASN A 45 9.32 20.29 -43.04
CA ASN A 45 9.86 20.71 -41.72
C ASN A 45 10.56 22.09 -41.79
N PRO A 46 10.57 22.92 -40.71
CA PRO A 46 9.79 22.87 -39.49
C PRO A 46 8.74 24.00 -39.44
N ASP A 47 7.48 23.64 -39.68
CA ASP A 47 6.28 24.48 -39.54
C ASP A 47 5.74 24.35 -38.08
N LYS A 48 6.53 24.77 -37.08
CA LYS A 48 6.43 24.18 -35.72
C LYS A 48 5.63 24.93 -34.65
N LEU A 49 5.17 26.19 -34.81
CA LEU A 49 4.42 26.89 -33.75
C LEU A 49 3.35 27.84 -34.31
N ASN A 50 2.07 27.51 -34.12
CA ASN A 50 0.91 28.35 -34.43
C ASN A 50 -0.06 28.38 -33.22
N GLY A 51 -0.81 29.47 -33.04
CA GLY A 51 -1.75 29.62 -31.92
C GLY A 51 -2.69 30.82 -32.04
N LEU A 52 -3.72 30.87 -31.18
CA LEU A 52 -4.72 31.94 -31.11
C LEU A 52 -4.54 32.75 -29.83
N LEU A 53 -4.28 34.06 -29.96
CA LEU A 53 -4.32 35.01 -28.85
C LEU A 53 -5.65 35.77 -28.87
N ILE A 54 -6.52 35.50 -27.89
CA ILE A 54 -7.79 36.22 -27.71
C ILE A 54 -7.61 37.47 -26.83
N GLN A 55 -8.68 38.25 -26.69
CA GLN A 55 -8.68 39.47 -25.89
C GLN A 55 -8.41 39.18 -24.40
N ARG A 56 -7.50 39.96 -23.79
CA ARG A 56 -6.94 39.71 -22.45
C ARG A 56 -7.33 40.81 -21.46
N TYR A 57 -8.03 40.44 -20.40
CA TYR A 57 -8.58 41.38 -19.41
C TYR A 57 -8.17 40.99 -17.98
N THR A 58 -8.07 41.96 -17.07
CA THR A 58 -8.09 41.70 -15.62
C THR A 58 -9.49 41.26 -15.19
N THR A 59 -9.65 40.75 -13.97
CA THR A 59 -10.98 40.38 -13.47
C THR A 59 -11.90 41.59 -13.42
N THR A 60 -11.37 42.77 -13.07
CA THR A 60 -12.10 44.04 -13.09
C THR A 60 -12.52 44.43 -14.50
N GLU A 61 -11.57 44.48 -15.45
CA GLU A 61 -11.87 44.82 -16.85
C GLU A 61 -12.89 43.85 -17.48
N ARG A 62 -12.83 42.56 -17.13
CA ARG A 62 -13.82 41.56 -17.55
C ARG A 62 -15.20 41.82 -16.97
N ASN A 63 -15.29 42.18 -15.69
CA ASN A 63 -16.56 42.45 -15.03
C ASN A 63 -17.26 43.68 -15.62
N ASP A 64 -16.48 44.65 -16.09
CA ASP A 64 -17.01 45.87 -16.73
C ASP A 64 -17.63 45.60 -18.11
N ILE A 65 -17.37 44.44 -18.75
CA ILE A 65 -18.00 44.05 -20.02
C ILE A 65 -19.53 43.91 -19.86
N ASN A 66 -20.00 43.51 -18.67
CA ASN A 66 -21.41 43.30 -18.34
C ASN A 66 -22.23 42.61 -19.46
N PRO A 67 -21.84 41.39 -19.88
CA PRO A 67 -22.46 40.74 -21.04
C PRO A 67 -23.89 40.28 -20.74
N GLY A 68 -24.75 40.23 -21.75
CA GLY A 68 -26.13 39.77 -21.66
C GLY A 68 -26.36 38.46 -22.41
N GLU A 69 -27.60 38.23 -22.82
CA GLU A 69 -28.00 37.06 -23.62
C GLU A 69 -27.28 36.98 -24.97
N LYS A 70 -27.08 38.12 -25.63
CA LYS A 70 -26.51 38.18 -26.98
C LYS A 70 -25.03 37.84 -27.01
N GLU A 71 -24.35 37.98 -25.89
CA GLU A 71 -22.92 37.71 -25.73
C GLU A 71 -22.66 36.29 -25.17
N ASN A 72 -23.68 35.41 -25.12
CA ASN A 72 -23.49 34.02 -24.69
C ASN A 72 -22.41 33.32 -25.52
N GLY A 73 -21.42 32.71 -24.84
CA GLY A 73 -20.23 32.13 -25.46
C GLY A 73 -19.05 33.09 -25.63
N LEU A 74 -19.18 34.36 -25.22
CA LEU A 74 -18.06 35.31 -25.23
C LEU A 74 -16.89 34.74 -24.44
N THR A 75 -15.76 34.56 -25.12
CA THR A 75 -14.55 33.97 -24.55
C THR A 75 -13.44 35.02 -24.46
N ILE A 76 -12.89 35.19 -23.26
CA ILE A 76 -11.76 36.08 -22.98
C ILE A 76 -10.68 35.34 -22.20
N TYR A 77 -9.46 35.87 -22.18
CA TYR A 77 -8.40 35.35 -21.33
C TYR A 77 -8.19 36.29 -20.13
N ASN A 78 -8.38 35.78 -18.92
CA ASN A 78 -8.19 36.54 -17.69
C ASN A 78 -6.70 36.51 -17.27
N LYS A 79 -6.05 37.69 -17.28
CA LYS A 79 -4.63 37.88 -16.98
C LYS A 79 -4.27 37.61 -15.53
N GLU A 80 -5.22 37.74 -14.61
CA GLU A 80 -4.99 37.54 -13.17
C GLU A 80 -5.15 36.08 -12.78
N THR A 81 -6.12 35.39 -13.39
CA THR A 81 -6.35 33.95 -13.13
C THR A 81 -5.58 33.05 -14.08
N ASN A 82 -5.00 33.58 -15.17
CA ASN A 82 -4.36 32.84 -16.26
C ASN A 82 -5.25 31.76 -16.91
N CYS A 83 -6.53 32.09 -17.11
CA CYS A 83 -7.51 31.14 -17.63
C CYS A 83 -8.41 31.76 -18.68
N TYR A 84 -8.96 30.91 -19.53
CA TYR A 84 -10.09 31.29 -20.37
C TYR A 84 -11.31 31.50 -19.47
N ASN A 85 -12.06 32.58 -19.72
CA ASN A 85 -13.36 32.83 -19.13
C ASN A 85 -14.38 32.82 -20.26
N VAL A 86 -15.45 32.07 -20.09
CA VAL A 86 -16.55 31.96 -21.06
C VAL A 86 -17.81 32.48 -20.39
N TRP A 87 -18.48 33.44 -21.02
CA TRP A 87 -19.77 33.94 -20.56
C TRP A 87 -20.85 32.92 -20.89
N ASN A 88 -21.54 32.43 -19.86
CA ASN A 88 -22.65 31.51 -20.00
C ASN A 88 -23.95 32.23 -19.61
N TRP A 89 -24.88 32.34 -20.56
CA TRP A 89 -26.22 32.84 -20.33
C TRP A 89 -27.21 31.67 -20.16
N ASN A 90 -28.02 31.72 -19.11
CA ASN A 90 -29.11 30.80 -18.89
C ASN A 90 -30.43 31.47 -19.29
N GLY A 91 -30.95 31.08 -20.45
CA GLY A 91 -32.20 31.63 -21.01
C GLY A 91 -33.45 31.33 -20.17
N SER A 92 -33.44 30.28 -19.35
CA SER A 92 -34.62 29.88 -18.55
C SER A 92 -34.88 30.79 -17.36
N ASN A 93 -33.86 31.47 -16.86
CA ASN A 93 -33.94 32.33 -15.69
C ASN A 93 -33.32 33.73 -15.92
N SER A 94 -32.97 34.05 -17.16
CA SER A 94 -32.40 35.35 -17.56
C SER A 94 -31.22 35.78 -16.68
N THR A 95 -30.35 34.81 -16.34
CA THR A 95 -29.14 35.06 -15.56
C THR A 95 -27.91 34.63 -16.34
N GLY A 96 -26.81 35.34 -16.16
CA GLY A 96 -25.53 34.96 -16.76
C GLY A 96 -24.41 34.92 -15.74
N GLY A 97 -23.38 34.13 -16.04
CA GLY A 97 -22.21 33.98 -15.20
C GLY A 97 -20.98 33.60 -16.00
N TRP A 98 -19.81 34.06 -15.52
CA TRP A 98 -18.53 33.68 -16.10
C TRP A 98 -18.11 32.29 -15.60
N ALA A 99 -17.98 31.34 -16.52
CA ALA A 99 -17.30 30.07 -16.28
C ALA A 99 -15.81 30.19 -16.59
N GLN A 100 -14.97 29.39 -15.92
CA GLN A 100 -13.53 29.46 -16.05
C GLN A 100 -12.97 28.10 -16.53
N PHE A 101 -12.15 28.14 -17.59
CA PHE A 101 -11.43 26.99 -18.15
C PHE A 101 -9.93 27.25 -18.06
N CYS A 102 -9.26 26.48 -17.21
CA CYS A 102 -7.81 26.57 -16.98
C CYS A 102 -7.14 25.27 -17.42
N GLY A 103 -5.84 25.32 -17.72
CA GLY A 103 -5.01 24.12 -17.60
C GLY A 103 -4.96 23.64 -16.15
N GLU A 104 -4.54 22.39 -15.90
CA GLU A 104 -4.35 21.89 -14.54
C GLU A 104 -3.44 22.85 -13.76
N LYS A 105 -4.00 23.52 -12.76
CA LYS A 105 -3.24 24.40 -11.88
C LYS A 105 -2.45 23.53 -10.94
N GLN A 106 -1.16 23.81 -10.75
CA GLN A 106 -0.39 23.17 -9.70
C GLN A 106 -0.87 23.66 -8.34
N GLY A 107 -1.16 22.73 -7.44
CA GLY A 107 -1.46 23.05 -6.05
C GLY A 107 -0.22 23.63 -5.37
N THR A 108 -0.43 24.45 -4.35
CA THR A 108 0.69 25.01 -3.55
C THR A 108 0.57 24.54 -2.12
N VAL A 109 1.72 24.23 -1.52
CA VAL A 109 1.80 23.78 -0.13
C VAL A 109 2.87 24.53 0.64
N ILE A 110 2.77 24.47 1.97
CA ILE A 110 3.81 24.87 2.91
C ILE A 110 4.16 23.64 3.76
N PHE A 111 5.46 23.38 3.92
CA PHE A 111 5.93 22.44 4.94
C PHE A 111 5.81 23.09 6.31
N THR A 112 5.10 22.44 7.21
CA THR A 112 4.88 22.98 8.56
C THR A 112 6.10 22.72 9.44
N ASP A 113 6.74 21.55 9.28
CA ASP A 113 7.97 21.15 9.97
C ASP A 113 8.58 19.92 9.27
N CYS A 114 9.85 19.98 8.88
CA CYS A 114 10.56 18.84 8.28
C CYS A 114 10.63 17.61 9.20
N ASN A 115 10.61 17.80 10.52
CA ASN A 115 10.66 16.70 11.50
C ASN A 115 9.36 15.89 11.56
N THR A 116 8.29 16.38 10.94
CA THR A 116 7.01 15.66 10.87
C THR A 116 6.95 14.69 9.69
N ILE A 117 7.88 14.77 8.73
CA ILE A 117 7.98 13.82 7.63
C ILE A 117 8.53 12.51 8.19
N LYS A 118 7.85 11.40 7.89
CA LYS A 118 8.19 10.09 8.42
C LYS A 118 8.37 9.09 7.29
N VAL A 119 9.39 8.24 7.43
CA VAL A 119 9.52 7.04 6.61
C VAL A 119 8.84 5.91 7.35
N VAL A 120 7.92 5.23 6.67
CA VAL A 120 7.24 4.06 7.19
C VAL A 120 7.85 2.84 6.50
N GLY A 121 8.40 1.93 7.29
CA GLY A 121 9.09 0.73 6.80
C GLY A 121 10.53 0.98 6.36
N VAL A 122 11.09 -0.01 5.69
CA VAL A 122 12.47 -0.03 5.17
C VAL A 122 12.47 -0.58 3.76
N TYR A 123 13.43 -0.14 2.93
CA TYR A 123 13.55 -0.65 1.57
C TYR A 123 14.40 -1.93 1.57
N ASN A 124 13.81 -3.06 1.16
CA ASN A 124 14.55 -4.32 1.03
C ASN A 124 15.17 -4.41 -0.37
N ILE A 125 16.49 -4.32 -0.49
CA ILE A 125 17.18 -4.32 -1.79
C ILE A 125 17.07 -5.66 -2.55
N ASP A 126 16.70 -6.72 -1.84
CA ASP A 126 16.54 -8.07 -2.42
C ASP A 126 15.14 -8.29 -3.00
N GLU A 127 14.19 -7.37 -2.76
CA GLU A 127 12.80 -7.48 -3.22
C GLU A 127 12.51 -6.60 -4.46
N PRO A 128 11.67 -7.07 -5.39
CA PRO A 128 11.19 -6.25 -6.49
C PRO A 128 10.52 -4.96 -5.99
N VAL A 129 10.67 -3.86 -6.73
CA VAL A 129 10.06 -2.56 -6.40
C VAL A 129 8.55 -2.66 -6.14
N THR A 130 7.85 -3.55 -6.87
CA THR A 130 6.41 -3.78 -6.75
C THR A 130 5.98 -4.39 -5.41
N ASN A 131 6.90 -5.00 -4.68
CA ASN A 131 6.61 -5.71 -3.42
C ASN A 131 7.02 -4.89 -2.19
N GLN A 132 7.61 -3.71 -2.39
CA GLN A 132 8.07 -2.85 -1.31
C GLN A 132 6.89 -2.24 -0.54
N ASN A 133 6.96 -2.30 0.79
CA ASN A 133 5.98 -1.66 1.68
C ASN A 133 6.44 -0.28 2.22
N VAL A 134 7.67 0.13 1.90
CA VAL A 134 8.23 1.42 2.35
C VAL A 134 7.59 2.60 1.64
N HIS A 135 7.31 3.67 2.39
CA HIS A 135 6.86 4.94 1.84
C HIS A 135 7.26 6.12 2.72
N ILE A 136 7.26 7.32 2.14
CA ILE A 136 7.58 8.56 2.83
C ILE A 136 6.31 9.39 2.95
N ASP A 137 5.82 9.55 4.18
CA ASP A 137 4.66 10.38 4.49
C ASP A 137 5.08 11.82 4.74
N ILE A 138 4.60 12.73 3.89
CA ILE A 138 4.85 14.16 3.95
C ILE A 138 3.59 14.88 4.42
N PRO A 139 3.52 15.32 5.69
CA PRO A 139 2.48 16.23 6.14
C PRO A 139 2.66 17.60 5.50
N VAL A 140 1.66 18.05 4.75
CA VAL A 140 1.66 19.35 4.06
C VAL A 140 0.46 20.19 4.47
N ARG A 141 0.63 21.51 4.46
CA ARG A 141 -0.50 22.45 4.53
C ARG A 141 -0.76 23.01 3.14
N VAL A 142 -1.84 22.56 2.51
CA VAL A 142 -2.29 23.02 1.20
C VAL A 142 -2.81 24.46 1.31
N THR A 143 -2.27 25.35 0.48
CA THR A 143 -2.66 26.77 0.39
C THR A 143 -3.36 27.12 -0.93
N ALA A 144 -3.21 26.29 -1.96
CA ALA A 144 -4.00 26.36 -3.18
C ALA A 144 -4.31 24.96 -3.71
N LEU A 145 -5.55 24.78 -4.17
CA LEU A 145 -6.01 23.57 -4.84
C LEU A 145 -5.31 23.40 -6.20
N GLY A 146 -5.18 22.15 -6.63
CA GLY A 146 -4.51 21.82 -7.89
C GLY A 146 -3.78 20.50 -7.87
N SER A 147 -3.21 20.11 -9.01
CA SER A 147 -2.42 18.89 -9.14
C SER A 147 -1.07 19.02 -8.42
N TYR A 148 -0.55 17.89 -7.92
CA TYR A 148 0.78 17.81 -7.33
C TYR A 148 1.53 16.61 -7.91
N SER A 149 2.85 16.74 -7.96
CA SER A 149 3.76 15.67 -8.36
C SER A 149 5.05 15.81 -7.54
N TYR A 150 5.25 14.88 -6.62
CA TYR A 150 6.50 14.71 -5.89
C TYR A 150 7.29 13.58 -6.54
N SER A 151 8.59 13.79 -6.68
CA SER A 151 9.54 12.76 -7.09
C SER A 151 10.87 13.02 -6.40
N THR A 152 11.49 11.97 -5.87
CA THR A 152 12.85 12.03 -5.32
C THR A 152 13.57 10.72 -5.60
N VAL A 153 14.90 10.79 -5.74
CA VAL A 153 15.74 9.62 -5.96
C VAL A 153 16.57 9.40 -4.71
N VAL A 154 16.45 8.21 -4.11
CA VAL A 154 17.17 7.85 -2.91
C VAL A 154 17.90 6.55 -3.19
N ASN A 155 19.22 6.58 -3.13
CA ASN A 155 20.05 5.38 -3.31
C ASN A 155 19.70 4.58 -4.59
N GLY A 156 19.45 5.28 -5.70
CA GLY A 156 19.07 4.64 -6.97
C GLY A 156 17.62 4.18 -7.09
N VAL A 157 16.73 4.52 -6.14
CA VAL A 157 15.29 4.22 -6.20
C VAL A 157 14.48 5.50 -6.36
N ASN A 158 13.54 5.51 -7.31
CA ASN A 158 12.62 6.62 -7.53
C ASN A 158 11.38 6.49 -6.65
N PHE A 159 11.20 7.42 -5.73
CA PHE A 159 10.00 7.58 -4.90
C PHE A 159 9.10 8.67 -5.49
N VAL A 160 7.84 8.35 -5.75
CA VAL A 160 6.90 9.27 -6.43
C VAL A 160 5.54 9.33 -5.75
N ALA A 161 4.89 10.49 -5.86
CA ALA A 161 3.49 10.68 -5.52
C ALA A 161 2.86 11.69 -6.48
N GLN A 162 1.70 11.37 -7.04
CA GLN A 162 0.95 12.27 -7.92
C GLN A 162 -0.51 12.28 -7.53
N GLY A 163 -1.18 13.42 -7.67
CA GLY A 163 -2.59 13.55 -7.31
C GLY A 163 -3.10 14.98 -7.47
N THR A 164 -4.25 15.26 -6.87
CA THR A 164 -4.86 16.59 -6.87
C THR A 164 -5.33 16.95 -5.47
N PHE A 165 -4.94 18.13 -4.98
CA PHE A 165 -5.50 18.70 -3.77
C PHE A 165 -6.90 19.25 -4.06
N VAL A 166 -7.90 18.64 -3.45
CA VAL A 166 -9.32 19.04 -3.54
C VAL A 166 -9.81 19.81 -2.30
N ASN A 167 -9.01 19.85 -1.24
CA ASN A 167 -9.28 20.58 -0.01
C ASN A 167 -8.07 21.40 0.43
N ILE A 168 -8.33 22.59 0.99
CA ILE A 168 -7.33 23.43 1.66
C ILE A 168 -7.12 22.92 3.09
N GLY A 169 -5.90 23.10 3.63
CA GLY A 169 -5.58 22.71 5.01
C GLY A 169 -4.57 21.56 5.09
N GLN A 170 -4.56 20.85 6.22
CA GLN A 170 -3.63 19.75 6.45
C GLN A 170 -4.00 18.53 5.61
N GLN A 171 -3.00 17.98 4.92
CA GLN A 171 -3.09 16.76 4.11
C GLN A 171 -1.80 15.96 4.26
N ILE A 172 -1.83 14.66 3.96
CA ILE A 172 -0.64 13.79 3.90
C ILE A 172 -0.44 13.38 2.45
N VAL A 173 0.79 13.53 1.96
CA VAL A 173 1.22 13.02 0.65
C VAL A 173 2.23 11.90 0.89
N SER A 174 1.91 10.70 0.41
CA SER A 174 2.75 9.51 0.59
C SER A 174 3.50 9.17 -0.70
N LEU A 175 4.82 9.16 -0.66
CA LEU A 175 5.67 8.76 -1.79
C LEU A 175 6.00 7.29 -1.72
N TYR A 176 5.72 6.57 -2.79
CA TYR A 176 6.01 5.14 -2.92
C TYR A 176 7.14 4.89 -3.91
N PRO A 177 7.97 3.85 -3.70
CA PRO A 177 8.96 3.44 -4.68
C PRO A 177 8.25 2.98 -5.97
N SER A 178 8.74 3.43 -7.11
CA SER A 178 8.08 3.23 -8.41
C SER A 178 8.98 2.59 -9.46
N SER A 179 10.27 2.93 -9.47
CA SER A 179 11.25 2.36 -10.39
C SER A 179 12.66 2.46 -9.84
N LEU A 180 13.57 1.68 -10.42
CA LEU A 180 15.01 1.80 -10.17
C LEU A 180 15.64 2.77 -11.17
N ALA A 181 16.39 3.75 -10.67
CA ALA A 181 17.30 4.60 -11.44
C ALA A 181 18.77 4.12 -11.35
N GLY A 182 19.07 3.18 -10.45
CA GLY A 182 20.36 2.54 -10.28
C GLY A 182 20.25 1.29 -9.39
N THR A 183 21.39 0.69 -9.04
CA THR A 183 21.44 -0.46 -8.13
C THR A 183 21.55 0.03 -6.69
N PRO A 184 20.53 -0.17 -5.83
CA PRO A 184 20.60 0.26 -4.43
C PRO A 184 21.58 -0.59 -3.61
N SER A 185 22.23 0.03 -2.63
CA SER A 185 23.08 -0.63 -1.63
C SER A 185 22.49 -0.53 -0.23
N THR A 186 22.89 -1.40 0.70
CA THR A 186 22.44 -1.30 2.09
C THR A 186 22.99 -0.06 2.79
N GLY A 187 22.22 0.52 3.71
CA GLY A 187 22.58 1.71 4.47
C GLY A 187 21.45 2.73 4.61
N THR A 188 21.73 3.85 5.28
CA THR A 188 20.79 4.96 5.43
C THR A 188 21.14 6.09 4.46
N TYR A 189 20.16 6.50 3.65
CA TYR A 189 20.35 7.53 2.62
C TYR A 189 19.26 8.59 2.72
N ASN A 190 19.62 9.85 2.49
CA ASN A 190 18.67 10.95 2.64
C ASN A 190 17.87 11.21 1.37
N ALA A 191 16.55 11.21 1.50
CA ALA A 191 15.63 11.75 0.52
C ALA A 191 15.59 13.28 0.62
N ASN A 192 15.82 13.97 -0.49
CA ASN A 192 15.63 15.42 -0.59
C ASN A 192 14.21 15.68 -1.08
N ILE A 193 13.41 16.34 -0.26
CA ILE A 193 11.99 16.59 -0.53
C ILE A 193 11.76 18.09 -0.48
N SER A 194 11.34 18.69 -1.59
CA SER A 194 11.10 20.13 -1.69
C SER A 194 9.61 20.45 -1.73
N SER A 195 9.19 21.53 -1.07
CA SER A 195 7.81 22.02 -1.12
C SER A 195 7.42 22.43 -2.53
N ILE A 196 6.22 22.08 -2.97
CA ILE A 196 5.68 22.52 -4.26
C ILE A 196 5.11 23.94 -4.11
N GLY A 197 5.55 24.86 -4.97
CA GLY A 197 5.13 26.26 -4.98
C GLY A 197 6.15 27.19 -4.34
N SER A 198 5.67 28.15 -3.55
CA SER A 198 6.40 29.38 -3.21
C SER A 198 7.24 29.35 -1.93
N SER A 199 7.23 28.28 -1.13
CA SER A 199 8.01 28.26 0.12
C SER A 199 9.48 27.89 -0.06
N GLY A 200 9.87 27.19 -1.14
CA GLY A 200 11.27 26.83 -1.42
C GLY A 200 11.97 26.00 -0.33
N VAL A 201 11.23 25.40 0.60
CA VAL A 201 11.78 24.61 1.70
C VAL A 201 12.13 23.22 1.19
N THR A 202 13.34 22.74 1.51
CA THR A 202 13.80 21.38 1.23
C THR A 202 14.11 20.67 2.54
N CYS A 203 13.53 19.49 2.73
CA CYS A 203 13.74 18.63 3.88
C CYS A 203 14.59 17.42 3.49
N ASN A 204 15.47 17.01 4.39
CA ASN A 204 16.28 15.80 4.25
C ASN A 204 15.75 14.72 5.19
N VAL A 205 15.32 13.59 4.62
CA VAL A 205 14.65 12.53 5.38
C VAL A 205 15.43 11.22 5.20
N PRO A 206 15.93 10.60 6.28
CA PRO A 206 16.67 9.36 6.17
C PRO A 206 15.75 8.18 5.82
N VAL A 207 16.10 7.47 4.75
CA VAL A 207 15.46 6.21 4.32
C VAL A 207 16.47 5.09 4.50
N ASN A 208 16.04 4.01 5.17
CA ASN A 208 16.87 2.85 5.42
C ASN A 208 16.71 1.82 4.31
N PHE A 209 17.84 1.31 3.82
CA PHE A 209 17.96 0.25 2.84
C PHE A 209 18.63 -0.95 3.49
N ILE A 210 17.99 -2.10 3.42
CA ILE A 210 18.46 -3.34 4.05
C ILE A 210 18.52 -4.47 3.03
N SER A 211 19.30 -5.50 3.34
CA SER A 211 19.31 -6.78 2.64
C SER A 211 19.06 -7.87 3.66
N ARG A 212 18.25 -8.86 3.27
CA ARG A 212 17.92 -10.02 4.09
C ARG A 212 19.16 -10.69 4.63
N ALA A 213 20.17 -10.89 3.77
CA ALA A 213 21.44 -11.54 4.12
C ALA A 213 22.20 -10.87 5.27
N THR A 214 21.99 -9.56 5.47
CA THR A 214 22.65 -8.77 6.52
C THR A 214 21.74 -8.42 7.70
N SER A 215 20.44 -8.68 7.58
CA SER A 215 19.45 -8.33 8.60
C SER A 215 19.39 -9.37 9.73
N VAL A 216 18.82 -8.93 10.86
CA VAL A 216 18.44 -9.80 11.98
C VAL A 216 16.93 -10.06 11.86
N LEU A 217 16.53 -11.33 11.81
CA LEU A 217 15.13 -11.70 11.88
C LEU A 217 14.72 -11.83 13.35
N LYS A 218 13.81 -10.96 13.80
CA LYS A 218 13.36 -10.97 15.19
C LYS A 218 12.06 -11.74 15.35
N ILE A 219 12.07 -12.69 16.28
CA ILE A 219 10.91 -13.46 16.75
C ILE A 219 10.57 -12.96 18.14
N VAL A 220 9.41 -12.33 18.30
CA VAL A 220 8.88 -11.96 19.62
C VAL A 220 8.11 -13.14 20.18
N ASN A 221 8.68 -13.78 21.20
CA ASN A 221 8.05 -14.84 21.99
C ASN A 221 7.33 -14.20 23.17
N ILE A 222 6.01 -14.05 23.06
CA ILE A 222 5.19 -13.56 24.17
C ILE A 222 5.07 -14.67 25.20
N THR A 223 5.60 -14.42 26.40
CA THR A 223 5.76 -15.43 27.43
C THR A 223 4.42 -15.79 28.06
N GLY A 224 4.16 -17.08 28.22
CA GLY A 224 3.02 -17.58 28.99
C GLY A 224 3.50 -18.38 30.19
N THR A 225 2.74 -18.34 31.28
CA THR A 225 3.05 -19.12 32.49
C THR A 225 2.66 -20.59 32.38
N ASN A 226 1.90 -20.97 31.35
CA ASN A 226 1.35 -22.32 31.22
C ASN A 226 2.10 -23.19 30.19
N TYR A 227 2.13 -24.50 30.47
CA TYR A 227 2.16 -25.58 29.47
C TYR A 227 3.42 -25.90 28.70
N TYR A 228 4.61 -25.60 29.22
CA TYR A 228 5.84 -26.16 28.66
C TYR A 228 5.94 -25.88 27.14
N THR A 229 5.70 -24.65 26.70
CA THR A 229 5.61 -24.31 25.27
C THR A 229 6.53 -23.14 24.88
N GLY A 230 7.41 -22.71 25.78
CA GLY A 230 8.42 -21.68 25.48
C GLY A 230 9.44 -22.16 24.45
N LEU A 231 9.80 -21.30 23.48
CA LEU A 231 10.84 -21.61 22.47
C LEU A 231 12.22 -21.73 23.10
N ILE A 232 12.54 -20.87 24.07
CA ILE A 232 13.86 -20.83 24.72
C ILE A 232 13.73 -20.71 26.23
N SER A 233 14.80 -21.07 26.95
CA SER A 233 14.88 -20.92 28.40
C SER A 233 14.72 -19.45 28.81
N GLY A 234 13.98 -19.20 29.89
CA GLY A 234 13.70 -17.84 30.40
C GLY A 234 12.44 -17.19 29.80
N CYS A 235 11.76 -17.87 28.87
CA CYS A 235 10.66 -17.29 28.09
C CYS A 235 9.34 -18.03 28.31
N GLY A 236 8.88 -17.97 29.56
CA GLY A 236 7.76 -18.75 30.07
C GLY A 236 8.20 -20.13 30.55
N TYR A 237 7.24 -21.05 30.66
CA TYR A 237 7.51 -22.41 31.09
C TYR A 237 8.18 -23.21 29.94
N TYR A 238 9.44 -23.63 30.13
CA TYR A 238 10.30 -24.29 29.12
C TYR A 238 10.70 -25.71 29.52
N ILE A 239 10.61 -26.67 28.58
CA ILE A 239 11.22 -28.03 28.69
C ILE A 239 11.93 -28.36 27.39
N SER A 240 13.21 -28.70 27.45
CA SER A 240 14.04 -28.99 26.27
C SER A 240 13.53 -30.13 25.37
N GLY A 241 12.72 -31.05 25.88
CA GLY A 241 12.23 -32.23 25.16
C GLY A 241 10.98 -32.01 24.31
N ASN A 242 10.25 -30.91 24.50
CA ASN A 242 9.01 -30.64 23.78
C ASN A 242 9.28 -30.07 22.37
N ALA A 243 8.23 -30.01 21.53
CA ALA A 243 8.31 -29.55 20.16
C ALA A 243 8.70 -28.07 20.06
N ALA A 244 8.17 -27.20 20.92
CA ALA A 244 8.46 -25.77 20.93
C ALA A 244 9.94 -25.47 21.25
N ALA A 245 10.49 -26.06 22.30
CA ALA A 245 11.89 -25.92 22.71
C ALA A 245 12.86 -26.51 21.69
N LYS A 246 12.54 -27.68 21.13
CA LYS A 246 13.32 -28.25 20.01
C LYS A 246 13.31 -27.30 18.81
N THR A 247 12.17 -26.66 18.54
CA THR A 247 12.05 -25.65 17.47
C THR A 247 12.89 -24.41 17.79
N GLY A 248 12.87 -23.90 19.02
CA GLY A 248 13.73 -22.78 19.44
C GLY A 248 15.22 -23.11 19.36
N ALA A 249 15.63 -24.31 19.76
CA ALA A 249 17.00 -24.79 19.58
C ALA A 249 17.39 -24.88 18.10
N TRP A 250 16.47 -25.33 17.24
CA TRP A 250 16.67 -25.37 15.79
C TRP A 250 16.75 -23.97 15.18
N LEU A 251 15.95 -23.00 15.64
CA LEU A 251 15.99 -21.60 15.19
C LEU A 251 17.36 -20.95 15.45
N ALA A 252 18.09 -21.39 16.47
CA ALA A 252 19.46 -20.94 16.75
C ALA A 252 20.53 -21.61 15.85
N SER A 253 20.15 -22.61 15.03
CA SER A 253 21.09 -23.37 14.21
C SER A 253 21.51 -22.63 12.93
N ALA A 254 22.62 -23.07 12.33
CA ALA A 254 23.05 -22.58 11.01
C ALA A 254 22.01 -22.89 9.91
N GLN A 255 21.31 -24.03 10.00
CA GLN A 255 20.31 -24.43 9.02
C GLN A 255 19.13 -23.45 8.97
N ALA A 256 18.61 -23.04 10.13
CA ALA A 256 17.51 -22.07 10.21
C ALA A 256 17.92 -20.71 9.61
N LYS A 257 19.14 -20.23 9.91
CA LYS A 257 19.66 -18.98 9.32
C LYS A 257 19.80 -19.07 7.80
N THR A 258 20.28 -20.20 7.27
CA THR A 258 20.37 -20.42 5.82
C THR A 258 19.00 -20.42 5.16
N ILE A 259 17.99 -21.05 5.79
CA ILE A 259 16.61 -21.06 5.29
C ILE A 259 16.00 -19.65 5.27
N ALA A 260 16.20 -18.91 6.36
CA ALA A 260 15.74 -17.53 6.49
C ALA A 260 16.48 -16.56 5.58
N GLY A 261 17.68 -16.92 5.11
CA GLY A 261 18.54 -16.05 4.33
C GLY A 261 19.06 -14.84 5.11
N VAL A 262 19.20 -14.94 6.44
CA VAL A 262 19.54 -13.82 7.34
C VAL A 262 20.88 -13.99 8.06
N ALA A 263 21.42 -12.89 8.58
CA ALA A 263 22.66 -12.90 9.35
C ALA A 263 22.47 -13.64 10.70
N SER A 264 21.36 -13.38 11.37
CA SER A 264 20.97 -14.05 12.62
C SER A 264 19.45 -14.07 12.81
N ILE A 265 19.00 -15.01 13.63
CA ILE A 265 17.64 -15.07 14.15
C ILE A 265 17.72 -14.75 15.64
N GLU A 266 16.99 -13.75 16.08
CA GLU A 266 16.90 -13.34 17.47
C GLU A 266 15.52 -13.71 18.03
N ILE A 267 15.48 -14.38 19.18
CA ILE A 267 14.23 -14.68 19.89
C ILE A 267 14.20 -13.79 21.14
N VAL A 268 13.29 -12.83 21.17
CA VAL A 268 13.12 -11.89 22.28
C VAL A 268 11.88 -12.27 23.07
N CYS A 269 11.97 -12.18 24.39
CA CYS A 269 10.92 -12.64 25.27
C CYS A 269 10.24 -11.47 25.97
N VAL A 270 8.93 -11.40 25.79
CA VAL A 270 8.15 -10.25 26.23
C VAL A 270 7.00 -10.74 27.10
N SER A 271 6.83 -10.09 28.25
CA SER A 271 5.67 -10.37 29.10
C SER A 271 4.39 -9.86 28.43
N PRO A 272 3.32 -10.66 28.37
CA PRO A 272 2.03 -10.24 27.82
C PRO A 272 1.38 -9.13 28.64
N THR A 273 1.84 -8.88 29.88
CA THR A 273 1.31 -7.80 30.73
C THR A 273 2.07 -6.49 30.58
N ASN A 274 3.22 -6.46 29.90
CA ASN A 274 3.96 -5.23 29.65
C ASN A 274 3.72 -4.71 28.22
N ILE A 275 2.69 -3.89 28.07
CA ILE A 275 2.27 -3.35 26.77
C ILE A 275 3.33 -2.43 26.15
N ALA A 276 4.09 -1.69 26.96
CA ALA A 276 5.11 -0.77 26.47
C ALA A 276 6.26 -1.55 25.81
N ASP A 277 6.82 -2.54 26.52
CA ASP A 277 7.86 -3.40 25.97
C ASP A 277 7.38 -4.16 24.73
N LEU A 278 6.15 -4.67 24.76
CA LEU A 278 5.57 -5.35 23.59
C LEU A 278 5.44 -4.41 22.40
N SER A 279 4.91 -3.21 22.61
CA SER A 279 4.76 -2.22 21.53
C SER A 279 6.11 -1.79 20.96
N ASP A 280 7.18 -1.77 21.77
CA ASP A 280 8.52 -1.44 21.31
C ASP A 280 9.15 -2.59 20.52
N GLU A 281 9.06 -3.82 21.01
CA GLU A 281 9.61 -4.99 20.30
C GLU A 281 8.89 -5.25 18.97
N LEU A 282 7.57 -5.07 18.92
CA LEU A 282 6.77 -5.23 17.71
C LEU A 282 7.13 -4.26 16.58
N LYS A 283 7.85 -3.16 16.85
CA LYS A 283 8.34 -2.26 15.80
C LYS A 283 9.34 -2.93 14.87
N THR A 284 10.05 -3.94 15.37
CA THR A 284 11.12 -4.66 14.64
C THR A 284 10.86 -6.16 14.53
N ALA A 285 9.72 -6.63 15.02
CA ALA A 285 9.35 -8.04 14.96
C ALA A 285 9.01 -8.47 13.53
N SER A 286 9.54 -9.61 13.12
CA SER A 286 9.18 -10.30 11.87
C SER A 286 8.13 -11.37 12.12
N ILE A 287 8.24 -12.05 13.27
CA ILE A 287 7.34 -13.13 13.68
C ILE A 287 6.93 -12.88 15.13
N VAL A 288 5.66 -13.06 15.43
CA VAL A 288 5.16 -13.13 16.81
C VAL A 288 4.76 -14.56 17.10
N TYR A 289 5.42 -15.16 18.07
CA TYR A 289 5.05 -16.44 18.62
C TYR A 289 4.35 -16.25 19.95
N LEU A 290 3.16 -16.82 20.06
CA LEU A 290 2.38 -16.78 21.26
C LEU A 290 2.46 -18.13 21.98
N ASN A 291 3.06 -18.09 23.16
CA ASN A 291 3.17 -19.25 24.04
C ASN A 291 1.80 -19.58 24.69
N GLY A 292 1.61 -20.83 25.13
CA GLY A 292 0.46 -21.26 25.94
C GLY A 292 0.29 -20.36 27.18
N ARG A 293 -0.89 -19.75 27.30
CA ARG A 293 -1.16 -18.63 28.21
C ARG A 293 -2.52 -18.78 28.85
N SER A 294 -2.63 -18.39 30.12
CA SER A 294 -3.91 -18.31 30.81
C SER A 294 -4.76 -17.12 30.30
N SER A 295 -6.07 -17.18 30.54
CA SER A 295 -6.97 -16.05 30.29
C SER A 295 -6.60 -14.78 31.05
N ALA A 296 -5.92 -14.89 32.19
CA ALA A 296 -5.52 -13.74 32.99
C ALA A 296 -4.38 -12.94 32.33
N GLU A 297 -3.59 -13.58 31.46
CA GLU A 297 -2.47 -12.97 30.75
C GLU A 297 -2.90 -12.31 29.43
N SER A 298 -4.10 -12.63 28.94
CA SER A 298 -4.66 -12.15 27.68
C SER A 298 -5.46 -10.85 27.86
N ASN A 299 -4.81 -9.79 28.36
CA ASN A 299 -5.50 -8.51 28.56
C ASN A 299 -5.83 -7.81 27.22
N SER A 300 -6.89 -7.00 27.22
CA SER A 300 -7.42 -6.34 26.01
C SER A 300 -6.42 -5.39 25.33
N GLY A 301 -5.49 -4.80 26.09
CA GLY A 301 -4.47 -3.89 25.53
C GLY A 301 -3.43 -4.63 24.70
N THR A 302 -2.94 -5.77 25.20
CA THR A 302 -1.98 -6.63 24.49
C THR A 302 -2.60 -7.20 23.20
N ILE A 303 -3.86 -7.64 23.28
CA ILE A 303 -4.61 -8.10 22.10
C ILE A 303 -4.77 -6.98 21.08
N ALA A 304 -5.11 -5.76 21.51
CA ALA A 304 -5.26 -4.62 20.61
C ALA A 304 -3.96 -4.28 19.88
N VAL A 305 -2.84 -4.17 20.61
CA VAL A 305 -1.53 -3.86 20.01
C VAL A 305 -1.10 -4.93 19.02
N LEU A 306 -1.28 -6.22 19.34
CA LEU A 306 -0.94 -7.30 18.41
C LEU A 306 -1.87 -7.32 17.19
N ASN A 307 -3.17 -7.07 17.39
CA ASN A 307 -4.13 -7.01 16.29
C ASN A 307 -3.81 -5.86 15.33
N ASP A 308 -3.43 -4.70 15.85
CA ASP A 308 -2.98 -3.55 15.05
C ASP A 308 -1.71 -3.89 14.28
N TRP A 309 -0.75 -4.56 14.92
CA TRP A 309 0.47 -5.03 14.26
C TRP A 309 0.17 -6.04 13.13
N TYR A 310 -0.70 -7.01 13.39
CA TYR A 310 -1.11 -8.04 12.43
C TYR A 310 -1.89 -7.44 11.25
N LYS A 311 -2.89 -6.60 11.53
CA LYS A 311 -3.71 -5.92 10.49
C LYS A 311 -2.91 -4.93 9.65
N ALA A 312 -1.87 -4.34 10.22
CA ALA A 312 -0.91 -3.54 9.47
C ALA A 312 0.00 -4.39 8.55
N GLY A 313 -0.10 -5.72 8.60
CA GLY A 313 0.66 -6.63 7.76
C GLY A 313 2.16 -6.59 8.05
N LYS A 314 2.53 -6.43 9.33
CA LYS A 314 3.94 -6.25 9.74
C LYS A 314 4.73 -7.55 9.90
N GLY A 315 4.07 -8.70 9.80
CA GLY A 315 4.73 -10.01 9.83
C GLY A 315 3.77 -11.18 10.00
N ILE A 316 4.29 -12.26 10.59
CA ILE A 316 3.58 -13.54 10.75
C ILE A 316 3.26 -13.78 12.23
N VAL A 317 2.04 -14.23 12.52
CA VAL A 317 1.63 -14.69 13.86
C VAL A 317 1.60 -16.22 13.91
N ILE A 318 2.14 -16.79 14.98
CA ILE A 318 2.03 -18.22 15.30
C ILE A 318 1.41 -18.30 16.69
N ASP A 319 0.15 -18.73 16.76
CA ASP A 319 -0.62 -18.81 18.00
C ASP A 319 -0.94 -20.25 18.38
N GLN A 320 -0.70 -20.62 19.64
CA GLN A 320 -1.21 -21.86 20.19
C GLN A 320 -2.14 -21.55 21.37
N GLY A 321 -3.30 -22.22 21.41
CA GLY A 321 -4.19 -22.20 22.56
C GLY A 321 -4.63 -23.62 22.87
N ASP A 322 -4.74 -23.97 24.15
CA ASP A 322 -5.24 -25.28 24.57
C ASP A 322 -6.75 -25.29 24.81
N GLU A 323 -7.23 -24.27 25.52
CA GLU A 323 -8.56 -24.20 26.08
C GLU A 323 -9.25 -22.89 25.68
N LEU A 324 -10.59 -22.86 25.67
CA LEU A 324 -11.40 -21.69 25.28
C LEU A 324 -10.95 -20.35 25.89
N ASN A 325 -10.51 -20.39 27.14
CA ASN A 325 -10.10 -19.20 27.89
C ASN A 325 -8.73 -18.65 27.41
N GLU A 326 -7.95 -19.42 26.65
CA GLU A 326 -6.63 -19.05 26.11
C GLU A 326 -6.71 -18.47 24.68
N THR A 327 -7.93 -18.43 24.12
CA THR A 327 -8.20 -18.17 22.70
C THR A 327 -8.47 -16.71 22.39
N GLN A 328 -8.38 -15.84 23.39
CA GLN A 328 -8.76 -14.44 23.28
C GLN A 328 -7.92 -13.69 22.23
N PHE A 329 -6.66 -14.07 22.01
CA PHE A 329 -5.86 -13.50 20.91
C PHE A 329 -6.33 -14.03 19.54
N ALA A 330 -6.48 -15.34 19.37
CA ALA A 330 -7.05 -15.92 18.15
C ALA A 330 -8.39 -15.26 17.79
N GLN A 331 -9.28 -15.06 18.77
CA GLN A 331 -10.54 -14.35 18.61
C GLN A 331 -10.35 -12.88 18.25
N GLY A 332 -9.41 -12.19 18.87
CA GLY A 332 -9.04 -10.80 18.54
C GLY A 332 -8.53 -10.63 17.11
N LEU A 333 -7.92 -11.68 16.55
CA LEU A 333 -7.48 -11.80 15.16
C LEU A 333 -8.59 -12.30 14.22
N GLY A 334 -9.78 -12.65 14.73
CA GLY A 334 -10.93 -13.10 13.96
C GLY A 334 -11.09 -14.62 13.83
N PHE A 335 -10.29 -15.42 14.54
CA PHE A 335 -10.39 -16.88 14.59
C PHE A 335 -11.23 -17.31 15.79
N TYR A 336 -12.26 -18.11 15.56
CA TYR A 336 -13.13 -18.61 16.61
C TYR A 336 -12.60 -19.94 17.11
N ILE A 337 -12.60 -20.13 18.43
CA ILE A 337 -12.17 -21.38 19.02
C ILE A 337 -13.30 -21.99 19.84
N GLU A 338 -13.48 -23.31 19.73
CA GLU A 338 -14.52 -24.10 20.40
C GLU A 338 -13.92 -25.20 21.29
N THR A 339 -14.63 -25.64 22.34
CA THR A 339 -14.19 -26.73 23.24
C THR A 339 -14.16 -28.08 22.56
N GLY A 340 -13.21 -28.91 22.99
CA GLY A 340 -13.09 -30.28 22.52
C GLY A 340 -12.65 -31.33 23.50
N THR A 341 -12.44 -32.51 22.95
CA THR A 341 -12.05 -33.74 23.66
C THR A 341 -10.81 -34.30 22.99
N THR A 342 -9.98 -35.02 23.76
CA THR A 342 -8.75 -35.68 23.28
C THR A 342 -8.99 -36.50 22.01
N SER A 343 -8.18 -36.27 20.98
CA SER A 343 -8.10 -37.18 19.83
C SER A 343 -6.94 -36.84 18.91
N THR A 344 -6.29 -37.85 18.31
CA THR A 344 -5.24 -37.68 17.29
C THR A 344 -5.67 -36.73 16.17
N ILE A 345 -4.79 -35.79 15.81
CA ILE A 345 -5.02 -34.84 14.72
C ILE A 345 -4.39 -35.42 13.46
N ASN A 346 -5.20 -35.69 12.44
CA ASN A 346 -4.71 -36.02 11.10
C ASN A 346 -4.26 -34.74 10.41
N ILE A 347 -3.05 -34.76 9.86
CA ILE A 347 -2.51 -33.69 9.02
C ILE A 347 -2.83 -34.06 7.57
N TYR A 348 -3.19 -33.07 6.76
CA TYR A 348 -3.42 -33.25 5.34
C TYR A 348 -2.12 -32.92 4.57
N PRO A 349 -1.24 -33.90 4.28
CA PRO A 349 0.12 -33.61 3.82
C PRO A 349 0.12 -33.09 2.37
N ASN A 350 -0.96 -33.31 1.63
CA ASN A 350 -1.18 -32.75 0.31
C ASN A 350 -1.64 -31.27 0.35
N VAL A 351 -2.23 -30.84 1.46
CA VAL A 351 -2.70 -29.46 1.67
C VAL A 351 -1.59 -28.61 2.25
N LEU A 352 -0.78 -29.14 3.15
CA LEU A 352 0.27 -28.36 3.84
C LEU A 352 1.28 -27.71 2.86
N PRO A 353 1.79 -28.36 1.81
CA PRO A 353 2.64 -27.70 0.81
C PRO A 353 1.93 -26.58 0.03
N GLN A 354 0.61 -26.68 -0.14
CA GLN A 354 -0.20 -25.62 -0.78
C GLN A 354 -0.45 -24.44 0.17
N VAL A 355 -0.44 -24.71 1.48
CA VAL A 355 -0.51 -23.70 2.55
C VAL A 355 0.85 -23.04 2.77
N LEU A 356 1.93 -23.83 2.70
CA LEU A 356 3.32 -23.41 2.90
C LEU A 356 4.02 -23.19 1.56
N VAL A 357 3.36 -22.53 0.61
CA VAL A 357 4.00 -22.16 -0.67
C VAL A 357 4.90 -20.95 -0.41
N SER A 358 6.18 -21.06 -0.75
CA SER A 358 7.02 -19.87 -0.92
C SER A 358 6.87 -19.36 -2.35
N PRO A 359 6.84 -18.03 -2.57
CA PRO A 359 6.95 -17.43 -3.90
C PRO A 359 8.12 -17.97 -4.72
N ASP A 360 9.19 -18.41 -4.05
CA ASP A 360 10.46 -18.81 -4.66
C ASP A 360 10.61 -20.35 -4.77
N GLY A 361 9.54 -21.11 -4.50
CA GLY A 361 9.57 -22.58 -4.61
C GLY A 361 10.31 -23.30 -3.48
N TYR A 362 10.40 -22.68 -2.30
CA TYR A 362 10.98 -23.29 -1.09
C TYR A 362 10.41 -24.68 -0.78
N THR A 363 11.31 -25.63 -0.50
CA THR A 363 10.93 -26.99 -0.07
C THR A 363 11.09 -27.11 1.44
N LEU A 364 10.08 -27.69 2.09
CA LEU A 364 10.07 -27.89 3.53
C LEU A 364 11.26 -28.76 4.01
N PRO A 365 11.86 -28.44 5.18
CA PRO A 365 13.05 -29.12 5.67
C PRO A 365 12.76 -30.47 6.35
N ALA A 366 11.49 -30.79 6.59
CA ALA A 366 11.04 -32.05 7.18
C ALA A 366 9.99 -32.74 6.30
N VAL A 367 9.92 -34.06 6.44
CA VAL A 367 8.76 -34.81 5.99
C VAL A 367 7.53 -34.29 6.72
N THR A 368 6.49 -33.91 5.98
CA THR A 368 5.21 -33.55 6.57
C THR A 368 4.62 -34.80 7.23
N PRO A 369 4.39 -34.79 8.56
CA PRO A 369 3.75 -35.92 9.21
C PRO A 369 2.32 -36.09 8.71
N SER A 370 1.79 -37.32 8.75
CA SER A 370 0.38 -37.62 8.45
C SER A 370 -0.54 -37.42 9.65
N SER A 371 0.01 -37.38 10.86
CA SER A 371 -0.73 -37.14 12.10
C SER A 371 0.19 -36.63 13.20
N ILE A 372 -0.38 -35.92 14.18
CA ILE A 372 0.30 -35.50 15.40
C ILE A 372 -0.50 -35.93 16.64
N ALA A 373 0.19 -36.09 17.76
CA ALA A 373 -0.45 -36.38 19.04
C ALA A 373 -1.16 -35.14 19.62
N THR A 374 -2.12 -35.35 20.51
CA THR A 374 -2.73 -34.26 21.31
C THR A 374 -2.33 -34.39 22.77
N GLN A 375 -2.17 -33.28 23.48
CA GLN A 375 -1.69 -33.31 24.87
C GLN A 375 -2.74 -33.06 25.95
N GLY A 376 -4.02 -32.84 25.61
CA GLY A 376 -5.04 -32.45 26.59
C GLY A 376 -6.44 -33.03 26.39
N ALA A 377 -7.16 -33.22 27.50
CA ALA A 377 -8.58 -33.60 27.56
C ALA A 377 -9.53 -32.54 26.98
N ASN A 378 -9.04 -31.30 26.79
CA ASN A 378 -9.83 -30.11 26.47
C ASN A 378 -9.40 -29.42 25.18
N ALA A 379 -8.84 -30.15 24.22
CA ALA A 379 -8.28 -29.56 23.01
C ALA A 379 -9.29 -28.66 22.27
N ALA A 380 -8.89 -27.43 22.02
CA ALA A 380 -9.64 -26.42 21.28
C ALA A 380 -9.70 -26.71 19.76
N TYR A 381 -10.76 -26.28 19.08
CA TYR A 381 -10.85 -26.35 17.62
C TYR A 381 -10.95 -24.96 17.03
N VAL A 382 -10.21 -24.72 15.95
CA VAL A 382 -10.19 -23.44 15.25
C VAL A 382 -11.22 -23.47 14.13
N THR A 383 -12.14 -22.52 14.16
CA THR A 383 -13.06 -22.22 13.06
C THR A 383 -12.81 -20.80 12.57
N SER A 384 -12.82 -20.61 11.26
CA SER A 384 -12.66 -19.30 10.64
C SER A 384 -13.39 -19.30 9.30
N THR A 385 -13.91 -18.14 8.91
CA THR A 385 -14.41 -17.89 7.55
C THR A 385 -13.28 -17.66 6.55
N ASN A 386 -12.06 -17.41 7.02
CA ASN A 386 -10.90 -16.97 6.24
C ASN A 386 -9.69 -17.88 6.48
N GLY A 387 -9.16 -18.53 5.42
CA GLY A 387 -7.95 -19.38 5.41
C GLY A 387 -8.18 -20.89 5.18
N VAL A 388 -7.16 -21.71 5.45
CA VAL A 388 -7.08 -23.14 5.08
C VAL A 388 -6.89 -24.02 6.31
N VAL A 389 -7.71 -25.06 6.42
CA VAL A 389 -7.55 -26.13 7.42
C VAL A 389 -6.55 -27.14 6.90
N PHE A 390 -5.49 -27.39 7.66
CA PHE A 390 -4.47 -28.38 7.30
C PHE A 390 -4.33 -29.52 8.32
N GLY A 391 -5.10 -29.49 9.42
CA GLY A 391 -5.19 -30.59 10.37
C GLY A 391 -6.56 -30.71 11.05
N SER A 392 -7.07 -31.94 11.14
CA SER A 392 -8.40 -32.25 11.72
C SER A 392 -8.45 -33.66 12.31
N ASN A 393 -9.43 -33.95 13.18
CA ASN A 393 -9.80 -35.33 13.52
C ASN A 393 -11.13 -35.75 12.86
N GLY A 394 -11.30 -35.42 11.58
CA GLY A 394 -12.51 -35.77 10.82
C GLY A 394 -13.67 -34.81 11.06
N THR A 395 -14.29 -34.82 12.25
CA THR A 395 -15.46 -33.96 12.55
C THR A 395 -15.07 -32.55 12.98
N ARG A 396 -13.82 -32.33 13.40
CA ARG A 396 -13.41 -31.08 14.05
C ARG A 396 -12.00 -30.65 13.63
N ARG A 397 -11.78 -29.34 13.51
CA ARG A 397 -10.63 -28.69 12.84
C ARG A 397 -9.68 -28.09 13.87
N TYR A 398 -8.40 -28.46 13.85
CA TYR A 398 -7.46 -28.07 14.91
C TYR A 398 -6.37 -27.12 14.44
N LEU A 399 -5.98 -27.21 13.18
CA LEU A 399 -4.83 -26.50 12.64
C LEU A 399 -5.26 -25.66 11.44
N TYR A 400 -4.97 -24.38 11.54
CA TYR A 400 -5.48 -23.38 10.62
C TYR A 400 -4.37 -22.43 10.17
N ALA A 401 -4.36 -22.09 8.88
CA ALA A 401 -3.46 -21.10 8.31
C ALA A 401 -4.26 -20.09 7.49
N ASP A 402 -4.20 -18.82 7.85
CA ASP A 402 -4.71 -17.75 7.00
C ASP A 402 -3.56 -17.09 6.23
N ILE A 403 -3.30 -17.67 5.05
CA ILE A 403 -2.20 -17.26 4.15
C ILE A 403 -2.74 -16.94 2.75
N THR A 404 -4.00 -17.29 2.43
CA THR A 404 -4.46 -17.40 1.03
C THR A 404 -5.74 -16.64 0.70
N SER A 405 -6.37 -15.91 1.65
CA SER A 405 -7.73 -15.41 1.43
C SER A 405 -7.93 -13.90 1.42
N ASN A 406 -6.95 -13.09 1.83
CA ASN A 406 -7.00 -11.65 1.61
C ASN A 406 -6.15 -11.31 0.38
N LEU A 407 -6.79 -10.88 -0.71
CA LEU A 407 -6.16 -10.37 -1.94
C LEU A 407 -5.21 -9.16 -1.74
N GLY A 408 -4.92 -8.77 -0.48
CA GLY A 408 -3.95 -7.74 -0.09
C GLY A 408 -2.96 -8.16 1.01
N ILE A 409 -3.01 -9.40 1.50
CA ILE A 409 -2.01 -9.95 2.42
C ILE A 409 -1.17 -10.92 1.59
N GLY A 410 0.02 -10.50 1.18
CA GLY A 410 0.94 -11.33 0.41
C GLY A 410 1.36 -12.59 1.18
N ASN A 411 1.98 -13.54 0.47
CA ASN A 411 2.48 -14.80 1.04
C ASN A 411 3.55 -14.61 2.14
N ASP A 412 3.96 -13.37 2.41
CA ASP A 412 4.90 -12.90 3.43
C ASP A 412 4.25 -12.55 4.79
N LYS A 413 2.91 -12.64 4.88
CA LYS A 413 2.10 -12.21 6.02
C LYS A 413 1.01 -13.24 6.30
N GLY A 414 0.62 -13.42 7.55
CA GLY A 414 -0.43 -14.39 7.88
C GLY A 414 -0.42 -14.86 9.33
N ALA A 415 -1.32 -15.80 9.63
CA ALA A 415 -1.43 -16.40 10.95
C ALA A 415 -1.52 -17.93 10.87
N PHE A 416 -0.78 -18.62 11.74
CA PHE A 416 -0.96 -20.04 12.04
C PHE A 416 -1.58 -20.17 13.42
N ILE A 417 -2.73 -20.85 13.49
CA ILE A 417 -3.46 -21.06 14.75
C ILE A 417 -3.54 -22.55 15.04
N PHE A 418 -3.12 -22.93 16.24
CA PHE A 418 -3.13 -24.29 16.77
C PHE A 418 -4.10 -24.34 17.95
N GLY A 419 -5.16 -25.14 17.82
CA GLY A 419 -6.16 -25.35 18.88
C GLY A 419 -5.76 -26.37 19.95
N ASP A 420 -4.51 -26.80 20.03
CA ASP A 420 -4.05 -27.74 21.06
C ASP A 420 -2.61 -27.41 21.46
N LYS A 421 -2.17 -27.89 22.63
CA LYS A 421 -0.80 -27.83 23.19
C LYS A 421 0.23 -28.61 22.37
N SER A 422 0.14 -28.54 21.05
CA SER A 422 1.06 -29.24 20.16
C SER A 422 2.53 -28.88 20.44
N GLY A 423 2.83 -27.65 20.86
CA GLY A 423 4.19 -27.26 21.25
C GLY A 423 4.73 -28.00 22.48
N ALA A 424 3.87 -28.53 23.36
CA ALA A 424 4.24 -29.28 24.56
C ALA A 424 4.54 -30.76 24.27
N ASN A 425 4.09 -31.27 23.12
CA ASN A 425 4.32 -32.65 22.72
C ASN A 425 5.81 -32.97 22.58
N THR A 426 6.21 -34.18 22.95
CA THR A 426 7.61 -34.63 22.88
C THR A 426 7.91 -35.49 21.65
N ASP A 427 6.87 -35.87 20.89
CA ASP A 427 6.98 -36.74 19.73
C ASP A 427 7.64 -36.05 18.52
N ALA A 428 8.27 -36.85 17.66
CA ALA A 428 9.01 -36.35 16.52
C ALA A 428 8.11 -35.75 15.44
N ALA A 429 6.91 -36.28 15.23
CA ALA A 429 6.00 -35.80 14.19
C ALA A 429 5.51 -34.39 14.50
N THR A 430 5.15 -34.10 15.76
CA THR A 430 4.77 -32.74 16.16
C THR A 430 5.94 -31.76 15.99
N TYR A 431 7.16 -32.15 16.37
CA TYR A 431 8.34 -31.33 16.14
C TYR A 431 8.60 -31.07 14.65
N ASP A 432 8.47 -32.07 13.78
CA ASP A 432 8.69 -31.90 12.34
C ASP A 432 7.64 -30.95 11.70
N LEU A 433 6.38 -31.00 12.15
CA LEU A 433 5.36 -30.03 11.74
C LEU A 433 5.73 -28.61 12.16
N TRP A 434 6.11 -28.41 13.43
CA TRP A 434 6.52 -27.11 13.95
C TRP A 434 7.75 -26.58 13.23
N ARG A 435 8.76 -27.42 12.99
CA ARG A 435 9.94 -27.06 12.21
C ARG A 435 9.55 -26.60 10.81
N ASN A 436 8.63 -27.29 10.14
CA ASN A 436 8.18 -26.90 8.80
C ASN A 436 7.46 -25.56 8.79
N ILE A 437 6.59 -25.31 9.76
CA ILE A 437 5.84 -24.04 9.86
C ILE A 437 6.78 -22.88 10.16
N PHE A 438 7.70 -23.04 11.12
CA PHE A 438 8.70 -22.02 11.40
C PHE A 438 9.68 -21.83 10.26
N ALA A 439 10.07 -22.88 9.55
CA ALA A 439 10.94 -22.77 8.37
C ALA A 439 10.29 -21.97 7.25
N TRP A 440 9.01 -22.20 6.98
CA TRP A 440 8.26 -21.36 6.07
C TRP A 440 8.15 -19.92 6.59
N ALA A 441 7.85 -19.73 7.88
CA ALA A 441 7.68 -18.40 8.46
C ALA A 441 8.97 -17.58 8.41
N ILE A 442 10.13 -18.12 8.81
CA ILE A 442 11.40 -17.38 8.78
C ILE A 442 11.89 -17.08 7.36
N HIS A 443 11.49 -17.92 6.39
CA HIS A 443 11.80 -17.69 4.98
C HIS A 443 10.98 -16.54 4.40
N ASN A 444 9.68 -16.47 4.73
CA ASN A 444 8.76 -15.50 4.13
C ASN A 444 8.55 -14.23 4.96
N ALA A 445 8.84 -14.23 6.27
CA ALA A 445 8.57 -13.08 7.13
C ALA A 445 9.35 -11.83 6.68
N PRO A 446 8.76 -10.63 6.81
CA PRO A 446 9.43 -9.38 6.48
C PRO A 446 10.63 -9.14 7.42
N ILE A 447 11.61 -8.40 6.91
CA ILE A 447 12.76 -7.90 7.66
C ILE A 447 12.61 -6.40 7.88
N HIS A 448 13.11 -5.90 9.01
CA HIS A 448 12.96 -4.50 9.43
C HIS A 448 14.30 -3.84 9.69
#